data_AF-A0AAP5Z0F4-F1
#
_entry.id   AF-A0AAP5Z0F4-F1
#
_cell.length_a   1.000
_cell.length_b   1.000
_cell.length_c   1.000
_cell.angle_alpha   90.00
_cell.angle_beta   90.00
_cell.angle_gamma   90.00
#
_symmetry.space_group_name_H-M   'P 1'
#
loop_
_entity.id
_entity.type
_entity.pdbx_description
1 polymer ?
#
loop_
_entity_poly.entity_id
_entity_poly.type
_entity_poly.pdbx_seq_one_letter_code
_entity_poly.pdbx_strand_id
1 'polypeptide(L)'
;VVQMPEAPNIAREIVLGTGMNIHTDAYSVTRACATSFQAAVNVAESIMAGTIEIGIAGGADSSSVLPIGVSKKLAANLLALSKTKTLGQKLNILKSLSFKDLMPVPPAVAEYSTGLSMGQTAEQMAKTHGISRAEQDALAHRSHTLASQAWKEGKIQGEVMTAFPEPYKKWISEDNNVRHDSTLEGYAKLRPAFDRQYGSVTAANSTPLTDGGAAVMLMREGKAKELGMEILGYIRGYAFSAIGVEKDMLMGPTYATAKVLENTGLELSDLTLIDMHEA
;
A
#
# COMPACT_ATOMS: atom_id res chain seq x y z
N VAL A 1 0.64 4.78 1.28
CA VAL A 1 1.24 6.08 0.95
C VAL A 1 2.18 6.47 2.05
N VAL A 2 3.47 6.25 1.83
CA VAL A 2 4.49 6.94 2.62
C VAL A 2 4.37 8.42 2.28
N GLN A 3 4.07 9.23 3.29
CA GLN A 3 3.90 10.67 3.11
C GLN A 3 5.24 11.29 2.73
N MET A 4 5.32 11.83 1.52
CA MET A 4 6.45 12.67 1.09
C MET A 4 6.27 14.06 1.70
N PRO A 5 7.17 14.52 2.59
CA PRO A 5 7.06 15.82 3.23
C PRO A 5 7.01 16.99 2.24
N GLU A 6 7.64 16.84 1.07
CA GLU A 6 7.68 17.83 0.01
C GLU A 6 6.34 17.95 -0.74
N ALA A 7 5.53 16.89 -0.74
CA ALA A 7 4.25 16.80 -1.42
C ALA A 7 3.18 16.17 -0.50
N PRO A 8 2.81 16.84 0.62
CA PRO A 8 1.91 16.28 1.63
C PRO A 8 0.48 16.05 1.13
N ASN A 9 0.10 16.72 0.03
CA ASN A 9 -1.15 16.48 -0.67
C ASN A 9 -0.89 16.07 -2.12
N ILE A 10 -0.41 14.84 -2.33
CA ILE A 10 -0.13 14.30 -3.66
C ILE A 10 -1.35 14.37 -4.60
N ALA A 11 -2.56 14.20 -4.09
CA ALA A 11 -3.78 14.33 -4.89
C ALA A 11 -3.91 15.74 -5.49
N ARG A 12 -3.57 16.80 -4.74
CA ARG A 12 -3.58 18.17 -5.25
C ARG A 12 -2.46 18.41 -6.25
N GLU A 13 -1.26 17.89 -6.00
CA GLU A 13 -0.15 17.98 -6.94
C GLU A 13 -0.46 17.27 -8.27
N ILE A 14 -1.21 16.17 -8.25
CA ILE A 14 -1.71 15.50 -9.47
C ILE A 14 -2.68 16.42 -10.23
N VAL A 15 -3.63 17.08 -9.57
CA VAL A 15 -4.53 18.03 -10.25
C VAL A 15 -3.74 19.17 -10.91
N LEU A 16 -2.75 19.71 -10.22
CA LEU A 16 -1.93 20.83 -10.71
C LEU A 16 -0.93 20.42 -11.80
N GLY A 17 -0.39 19.20 -11.72
CA GLY A 17 0.59 18.65 -12.66
C GLY A 17 -0.03 18.01 -13.90
N THR A 18 -1.36 17.85 -13.94
CA THR A 18 -2.09 17.30 -15.09
C THR A 18 -2.90 18.39 -15.79
N GLY A 19 -3.59 18.03 -16.89
CA GLY A 19 -4.50 18.93 -17.59
C GLY A 19 -5.86 19.14 -16.91
N MET A 20 -6.00 18.76 -15.63
CA MET A 20 -7.24 18.92 -14.88
C MET A 20 -7.53 20.40 -14.58
N ASN A 21 -8.81 20.72 -14.35
CA ASN A 21 -9.19 22.08 -13.97
C ASN A 21 -8.58 22.43 -12.59
N ILE A 22 -7.91 23.57 -12.49
CA ILE A 22 -7.29 24.03 -11.24
C ILE A 22 -8.30 24.20 -10.09
N HIS A 23 -9.58 24.38 -10.40
CA HIS A 23 -10.68 24.49 -9.43
C HIS A 23 -11.22 23.14 -8.97
N THR A 24 -10.72 22.02 -9.50
CA THR A 24 -11.04 20.68 -8.97
C THR A 24 -10.41 20.52 -7.59
N ASP A 25 -11.26 20.35 -6.58
CA ASP A 25 -10.82 20.06 -5.22
C ASP A 25 -10.18 18.66 -5.12
N ALA A 26 -9.14 18.54 -4.31
CA ALA A 26 -8.38 17.30 -4.14
C ALA A 26 -7.64 17.26 -2.80
N TYR A 27 -7.73 16.11 -2.14
CA TYR A 27 -7.07 15.87 -0.88
C TYR A 27 -6.52 14.45 -0.81
N SER A 28 -5.49 14.28 0.01
CA SER A 28 -4.84 12.99 0.25
C SER A 28 -5.35 12.40 1.56
N VAL A 29 -5.57 11.09 1.57
CA VAL A 29 -5.95 10.32 2.76
C VAL A 29 -4.87 9.29 3.07
N THR A 30 -4.86 8.76 4.30
CA THR A 30 -3.97 7.67 4.68
C THR A 30 -4.70 6.67 5.58
N ARG A 31 -4.57 5.38 5.24
CA ARG A 31 -5.11 4.25 5.99
C ARG A 31 -4.25 3.00 5.76
N ALA A 32 -2.94 3.13 5.90
CA ALA A 32 -1.97 2.06 5.63
C ALA A 32 -2.22 1.40 4.25
N CYS A 33 -2.17 0.06 4.17
CA CYS A 33 -2.41 -0.68 2.93
C CYS A 33 -3.83 -0.45 2.34
N ALA A 34 -4.80 -0.04 3.16
CA ALA A 34 -6.19 0.19 2.74
C ALA A 34 -6.46 1.63 2.27
N THR A 35 -5.42 2.43 2.00
CA THR A 35 -5.56 3.86 1.66
C THR A 35 -6.37 4.08 0.37
N SER A 36 -6.14 3.29 -0.67
CA SER A 36 -6.87 3.40 -1.95
C SER A 36 -8.35 3.08 -1.78
N PHE A 37 -8.69 2.05 -0.99
CA PHE A 37 -10.08 1.75 -0.64
C PHE A 37 -10.74 2.89 0.14
N GLN A 38 -10.03 3.54 1.06
CA GLN A 38 -10.53 4.71 1.77
C GLN A 38 -10.83 5.86 0.82
N ALA A 39 -9.94 6.15 -0.14
CA ALA A 39 -10.17 7.17 -1.16
C ALA A 39 -11.43 6.88 -2.00
N ALA A 40 -11.61 5.62 -2.44
CA ALA A 40 -12.79 5.21 -3.19
C ALA A 40 -14.09 5.39 -2.38
N VAL A 41 -14.07 5.01 -1.09
CA VAL A 41 -15.21 5.19 -0.20
C VAL A 41 -15.52 6.67 0.02
N ASN A 42 -14.52 7.53 0.24
CA ASN A 42 -14.79 8.96 0.46
C ASN A 42 -15.42 9.64 -0.77
N VAL A 43 -14.98 9.28 -1.99
CA VAL A 43 -15.62 9.75 -3.22
C VAL A 43 -17.03 9.20 -3.34
N ALA A 44 -17.25 7.91 -3.08
CA ALA A 44 -18.57 7.29 -3.11
C ALA A 44 -19.53 7.95 -2.10
N GLU A 45 -19.10 8.17 -0.85
CA GLU A 45 -19.86 8.85 0.19
C GLU A 45 -20.22 10.29 -0.21
N SER A 46 -19.28 11.01 -0.83
CA SER A 46 -19.53 12.38 -1.33
C SER A 46 -20.59 12.40 -2.45
N ILE A 47 -20.54 11.41 -3.35
CA ILE A 47 -21.57 11.22 -4.40
C ILE A 47 -22.93 10.88 -3.77
N MET A 48 -22.95 9.95 -2.80
CA MET A 48 -24.16 9.54 -2.10
C MET A 48 -24.78 10.69 -1.30
N ALA A 49 -23.96 11.54 -0.69
CA ALA A 49 -24.40 12.74 0.03
C ALA A 49 -24.86 13.87 -0.92
N GLY A 50 -24.63 13.74 -2.23
CA GLY A 50 -24.99 14.74 -3.23
C GLY A 50 -24.08 15.98 -3.23
N THR A 51 -22.91 15.92 -2.59
CA THR A 51 -21.95 17.04 -2.58
C THR A 51 -21.16 17.14 -3.89
N ILE A 52 -20.97 16.01 -4.57
CA ILE A 52 -20.39 15.92 -5.91
C ILE A 52 -21.19 14.92 -6.77
N GLU A 53 -21.04 14.99 -8.08
CA GLU A 53 -21.62 14.00 -9.01
C GLU A 53 -20.58 13.11 -9.69
N ILE A 54 -19.33 13.57 -9.70
CA ILE A 54 -18.17 12.95 -10.36
C ILE A 54 -16.97 13.13 -9.43
N GLY A 55 -16.19 12.06 -9.25
CA GLY A 55 -14.91 12.13 -8.55
C GLY A 55 -13.92 11.09 -9.06
N ILE A 56 -12.64 11.32 -8.79
CA ILE A 56 -11.57 10.36 -9.06
C ILE A 56 -11.02 9.90 -7.72
N ALA A 57 -10.98 8.59 -7.51
CA ALA A 57 -10.34 7.97 -6.37
C ALA A 57 -9.11 7.22 -6.84
N GLY A 58 -8.01 7.30 -6.09
CA GLY A 58 -6.79 6.61 -6.46
C GLY A 58 -5.81 6.49 -5.30
N GLY A 59 -4.67 5.90 -5.59
CA GLY A 59 -3.55 5.77 -4.68
C GLY A 59 -2.24 5.69 -5.44
N ALA A 60 -1.17 6.17 -4.84
CA ALA A 60 0.19 6.03 -5.35
C ALA A 60 1.14 5.75 -4.17
N ASP A 61 2.15 4.93 -4.41
CA ASP A 61 3.24 4.71 -3.46
C ASP A 61 4.56 4.52 -4.22
N SER A 62 5.66 4.93 -3.61
CA SER A 62 6.99 4.76 -4.18
C SER A 62 7.99 4.40 -3.08
N SER A 63 8.37 3.13 -3.07
CA SER A 63 9.38 2.57 -2.17
C SER A 63 10.81 3.01 -2.57
N SER A 64 11.00 3.40 -3.82
CA SER A 64 12.29 3.89 -4.33
C SER A 64 12.73 5.25 -3.78
N VAL A 65 11.77 6.08 -3.32
CA VAL A 65 12.04 7.46 -2.85
C VAL A 65 11.82 7.66 -1.35
N LEU A 66 11.82 6.57 -0.58
CA LEU A 66 11.57 6.64 0.86
C LEU A 66 12.61 7.55 1.56
N PRO A 67 12.17 8.59 2.29
CA PRO A 67 13.08 9.50 2.94
C PRO A 67 13.85 8.79 4.04
N ILE A 68 15.18 8.88 4.00
CA ILE A 68 16.03 8.36 5.06
C ILE A 68 15.97 9.33 6.24
N GLY A 69 15.54 8.82 7.40
CA GLY A 69 15.41 9.60 8.61
C GLY A 69 16.73 9.79 9.35
N VAL A 70 16.68 10.65 10.37
CA VAL A 70 17.73 10.77 11.39
C VAL A 70 17.20 10.33 12.75
N SER A 71 18.11 10.01 13.68
CA SER A 71 17.72 9.63 15.04
C SER A 71 16.92 10.76 15.72
N LYS A 72 15.96 10.39 16.58
CA LYS A 72 15.17 11.36 17.37
C LYS A 72 16.07 12.35 18.13
N LYS A 73 17.18 11.84 18.66
CA LYS A 73 18.18 12.63 19.39
C LYS A 73 18.92 13.62 18.49
N LEU A 74 19.31 13.21 17.27
CA LEU A 74 19.91 14.12 16.30
C LEU A 74 18.91 15.19 15.86
N ALA A 75 17.68 14.82 15.52
CA ALA A 75 16.64 15.78 15.13
C ALA A 75 16.41 16.84 16.23
N ALA A 76 16.26 16.42 17.49
CA ALA A 76 16.07 17.32 18.63
C ALA A 76 17.28 18.25 18.82
N ASN A 77 18.50 17.72 18.71
CA ASN A 77 19.72 18.51 18.85
C ASN A 77 19.93 19.50 17.70
N LEU A 78 19.60 19.14 16.46
CA LEU A 78 19.62 20.06 15.32
C LEU A 78 18.62 21.21 15.50
N LEU A 79 17.41 20.91 15.99
CA LEU A 79 16.41 21.92 16.32
C LEU A 79 16.85 22.82 17.50
N ALA A 80 17.53 22.25 18.50
CA ALA A 80 18.08 23.01 19.61
C ALA A 80 19.23 23.93 19.16
N LEU A 81 20.09 23.46 18.26
CA LEU A 81 21.20 24.22 17.69
C LEU A 81 20.71 25.42 16.86
N SER A 82 19.63 25.27 16.09
CA SER A 82 19.07 26.37 15.30
C SER A 82 18.45 27.48 16.16
N LYS A 83 17.93 27.13 17.35
CA LYS A 83 17.37 28.08 18.33
C LYS A 83 18.39 28.71 19.27
N THR A 84 19.58 28.12 19.39
CA THR A 84 20.60 28.56 20.37
C THR A 84 21.49 29.67 19.81
N LYS A 85 21.63 30.79 20.54
CA LYS A 85 22.42 31.95 20.09
C LYS A 85 23.88 31.92 20.55
N THR A 86 24.19 31.30 21.69
CA THR A 86 25.53 31.35 22.29
C THR A 86 26.42 30.18 21.86
N LEU A 87 27.70 30.45 21.59
CA LEU A 87 28.66 29.44 21.13
C LEU A 87 28.91 28.33 22.16
N GLY A 88 28.94 28.66 23.45
CA GLY A 88 29.15 27.67 24.52
C GLY A 88 28.01 26.64 24.61
N GLN A 89 26.76 27.10 24.51
CA GLN A 89 25.59 26.20 24.51
C GLN A 89 25.55 25.33 23.25
N LYS A 90 25.94 25.88 22.08
CA LYS A 90 26.08 25.09 20.84
C LYS A 90 27.10 23.96 21.00
N LEU A 91 28.26 24.24 21.60
CA LEU A 91 29.30 23.24 21.82
C LEU A 91 28.81 22.11 22.75
N ASN A 92 28.03 22.43 23.79
CA ASN A 92 27.46 21.43 24.69
C ASN A 92 26.43 20.53 24.00
N ILE A 93 25.61 21.08 23.11
CA ILE A 93 24.65 20.29 22.33
C ILE A 93 25.40 19.31 21.42
N LEU A 94 26.44 19.76 20.72
CA LEU A 94 27.26 18.90 19.86
C LEU A 94 27.95 17.78 20.65
N LYS A 95 28.45 18.06 21.86
CA LYS A 95 29.06 17.04 22.74
C LYS A 95 28.07 15.96 23.21
N SER A 96 26.77 16.24 23.17
CA SER A 96 25.75 15.25 23.56
C SER A 96 25.46 14.19 22.48
N LEU A 97 25.90 14.42 21.24
CA LEU A 97 25.72 13.50 20.12
C LEU A 97 26.80 12.40 20.13
N SER A 98 26.36 11.16 19.95
CA SER A 98 27.25 10.02 19.74
C SER A 98 27.36 9.67 18.25
N PHE A 99 28.37 8.87 17.88
CA PHE A 99 28.52 8.39 16.51
C PHE A 99 27.28 7.62 16.01
N LYS A 100 26.59 6.88 16.90
CA LYS A 100 25.35 6.17 16.57
C LYS A 100 24.19 7.11 16.28
N ASP A 101 24.15 8.29 16.91
CA ASP A 101 23.07 9.27 16.71
C ASP A 101 23.16 9.93 15.32
N LEU A 102 24.36 9.96 14.75
CA LEU A 102 24.67 10.48 13.41
C LEU A 102 24.41 9.47 12.29
N MET A 103 24.18 8.21 12.63
CA MET A 103 23.86 7.20 11.62
C MET A 103 22.44 7.43 11.09
N PRO A 104 22.23 7.25 9.77
CA PRO A 104 20.90 7.33 9.20
C PRO A 104 19.98 6.26 9.80
N VAL A 105 18.71 6.62 10.01
CA VAL A 105 17.68 5.69 10.45
C VAL A 105 16.94 5.23 9.19
N PRO A 106 16.98 3.92 8.87
CA PRO A 106 16.26 3.41 7.71
C PRO A 106 14.74 3.63 7.91
N PRO A 107 13.97 3.72 6.81
CA PRO A 107 12.52 3.81 6.87
C PRO A 107 11.95 2.70 7.76
N ALA A 108 11.10 3.05 8.70
CA ALA A 108 10.53 2.08 9.64
C ALA A 108 9.51 1.19 8.90
N VAL A 109 9.88 -0.07 8.66
CA VAL A 109 8.96 -1.15 8.20
C VAL A 109 8.33 -1.88 9.41
N ALA A 110 8.61 -1.41 10.62
CA ALA A 110 8.07 -1.95 11.86
C ALA A 110 6.88 -1.11 12.33
N GLU A 111 5.84 -1.80 12.78
CA GLU A 111 4.68 -1.20 13.44
C GLU A 111 5.15 -0.43 14.68
N TYR A 112 4.70 0.81 14.83
CA TYR A 112 5.12 1.68 15.91
C TYR A 112 4.70 1.13 17.27
N SER A 113 3.51 0.52 17.32
CA SER A 113 2.89 0.05 18.56
C SER A 113 3.54 -1.21 19.12
N THR A 114 3.95 -2.15 18.25
CA THR A 114 4.47 -3.47 18.66
C THR A 114 5.97 -3.62 18.42
N GLY A 115 6.56 -2.78 17.58
CA GLY A 115 7.94 -2.93 17.11
C GLY A 115 8.15 -4.12 16.15
N LEU A 116 7.09 -4.82 15.77
CA LEU A 116 7.14 -5.94 14.84
C LEU A 116 7.08 -5.43 13.39
N SER A 117 7.89 -6.02 12.51
CA SER A 117 7.72 -5.85 11.07
C SER A 117 6.51 -6.63 10.55
N MET A 118 5.98 -6.20 9.40
CA MET A 118 4.85 -6.88 8.74
C MET A 118 5.12 -8.37 8.52
N GLY A 119 6.32 -8.74 8.07
CA GLY A 119 6.68 -10.16 7.89
C GLY A 119 6.80 -10.94 9.20
N GLN A 120 7.17 -10.31 10.32
CA GLN A 120 7.12 -10.97 11.63
C GLN A 120 5.67 -11.21 12.09
N THR A 121 4.76 -10.31 11.76
CA THR A 121 3.32 -10.51 11.98
C THR A 121 2.78 -11.64 11.10
N ALA A 122 3.24 -11.75 9.85
CA ALA A 122 2.90 -12.86 8.97
C ALA A 122 3.39 -14.20 9.53
N GLU A 123 4.62 -14.26 10.06
CA GLU A 123 5.14 -15.45 10.75
C GLU A 123 4.29 -15.82 11.97
N GLN A 124 3.86 -14.82 12.75
CA GLN A 124 2.97 -15.04 13.88
C GLN A 124 1.64 -15.66 13.42
N MET A 125 0.99 -15.07 12.41
CA MET A 125 -0.27 -15.56 11.86
C MET A 125 -0.13 -17.00 11.32
N ALA A 126 0.92 -17.27 10.55
CA ALA A 126 1.19 -18.60 10.01
C ALA A 126 1.32 -19.64 11.13
N LYS A 127 2.02 -19.31 12.22
CA LYS A 127 2.14 -20.18 13.40
C LYS A 127 0.82 -20.34 14.16
N THR A 128 0.08 -19.25 14.39
CA THR A 128 -1.22 -19.28 15.09
C THR A 128 -2.24 -20.16 14.38
N HIS A 129 -2.28 -20.09 13.04
CA HIS A 129 -3.26 -20.79 12.22
C HIS A 129 -2.75 -22.10 11.61
N GLY A 130 -1.50 -22.51 11.92
CA GLY A 130 -0.92 -23.75 11.43
C GLY A 130 -0.70 -23.79 9.92
N ILE A 131 -0.46 -22.64 9.29
CA ILE A 131 -0.24 -22.52 7.84
C ILE A 131 1.19 -22.97 7.54
N SER A 132 1.32 -24.12 6.90
CA SER A 132 2.62 -24.72 6.61
C SER A 132 3.40 -23.92 5.57
N ARG A 133 4.73 -24.06 5.60
CA ARG A 133 5.61 -23.50 4.58
C ARG A 133 5.23 -23.93 3.16
N ALA A 134 4.81 -25.18 3.00
CA ALA A 134 4.42 -25.73 1.70
C ALA A 134 3.15 -25.06 1.15
N GLU A 135 2.18 -24.75 2.01
CA GLU A 135 0.96 -24.02 1.61
C GLU A 135 1.26 -22.58 1.21
N GLN A 136 2.15 -21.89 1.94
CA GLN A 136 2.60 -20.54 1.60
C GLN A 136 3.31 -20.51 0.25
N ASP A 137 4.26 -21.42 0.02
CA ASP A 137 4.98 -21.53 -1.24
C ASP A 137 4.06 -21.90 -2.42
N ALA A 138 3.07 -22.77 -2.18
CA ALA A 138 2.09 -23.16 -3.18
C ALA A 138 1.20 -21.98 -3.60
N LEU A 139 0.76 -21.16 -2.65
CA LEU A 139 -0.01 -19.94 -2.94
C LEU A 139 0.82 -18.96 -3.77
N ALA A 140 2.05 -18.68 -3.35
CA ALA A 140 2.94 -17.76 -4.06
C ALA A 140 3.31 -18.26 -5.47
N HIS A 141 3.49 -19.58 -5.65
CA HIS A 141 3.68 -20.18 -6.97
C HIS A 141 2.45 -20.02 -7.86
N ARG A 142 1.25 -20.27 -7.31
CA ARG A 142 -0.01 -20.10 -8.02
C ARG A 142 -0.20 -18.64 -8.46
N SER A 143 0.05 -17.68 -7.58
CA SER A 143 -0.06 -16.24 -7.87
C SER A 143 0.79 -15.82 -9.07
N HIS A 144 2.10 -16.13 -9.05
CA HIS A 144 2.99 -15.84 -10.18
C HIS A 144 2.61 -16.58 -11.48
N THR A 145 2.16 -17.82 -11.37
CA THR A 145 1.73 -18.61 -12.54
C THR A 145 0.50 -17.98 -13.20
N LEU A 146 -0.51 -17.62 -12.41
CA LEU A 146 -1.74 -16.98 -12.89
C LEU A 146 -1.46 -15.57 -13.43
N ALA A 147 -0.64 -14.78 -12.76
CA ALA A 147 -0.24 -13.46 -13.25
C ALA A 147 0.53 -13.57 -14.58
N SER A 148 1.46 -14.52 -14.71
CA SER A 148 2.16 -14.75 -15.98
C SER A 148 1.21 -15.19 -17.08
N GLN A 149 0.19 -15.99 -16.76
CA GLN A 149 -0.81 -16.42 -17.73
C GLN A 149 -1.69 -15.24 -18.16
N ALA A 150 -2.14 -14.41 -17.22
CA ALA A 150 -2.95 -13.23 -17.50
C ALA A 150 -2.23 -12.22 -18.42
N TRP A 151 -0.93 -11.98 -18.19
CA TRP A 151 -0.09 -11.18 -19.08
C TRP A 151 0.02 -11.78 -20.48
N LYS A 152 0.34 -13.08 -20.59
CA LYS A 152 0.45 -13.78 -21.88
C LYS A 152 -0.86 -13.81 -22.68
N GLU A 153 -1.99 -13.93 -21.98
CA GLU A 153 -3.34 -13.94 -22.57
C GLU A 153 -3.89 -12.53 -22.82
N GLY A 154 -3.18 -11.48 -22.40
CA GLY A 154 -3.59 -10.09 -22.57
C GLY A 154 -4.77 -9.65 -21.70
N LYS A 155 -5.13 -10.41 -20.66
CA LYS A 155 -6.32 -10.17 -19.82
C LYS A 155 -6.27 -8.84 -19.06
N ILE A 156 -5.08 -8.34 -18.78
CA ILE A 156 -4.85 -7.11 -17.99
C ILE A 156 -4.33 -5.94 -18.83
N GLN A 157 -4.24 -6.10 -20.16
CA GLN A 157 -3.80 -5.00 -21.04
C GLN A 157 -4.77 -3.81 -21.03
N GLY A 158 -6.04 -4.02 -20.66
CA GLY A 158 -7.04 -2.96 -20.55
C GLY A 158 -6.96 -2.13 -19.27
N GLU A 159 -6.23 -2.59 -18.25
CA GLU A 159 -6.14 -1.96 -16.93
C GLU A 159 -4.74 -1.41 -16.61
N VAL A 160 -3.70 -1.88 -17.30
CA VAL A 160 -2.32 -1.40 -17.11
C VAL A 160 -1.97 -0.31 -18.12
N MET A 161 -1.64 0.87 -17.61
CA MET A 161 -1.17 2.01 -18.41
C MET A 161 0.34 1.98 -18.59
N THR A 162 0.83 2.44 -19.74
CA THR A 162 2.27 2.63 -19.96
C THR A 162 2.79 3.77 -19.10
N ALA A 163 3.80 3.50 -18.27
CA ALA A 163 4.44 4.46 -17.39
C ALA A 163 5.84 4.83 -17.90
N PHE A 164 6.24 6.09 -17.68
CA PHE A 164 7.58 6.59 -17.97
C PHE A 164 8.24 6.98 -16.65
N PRO A 165 8.96 6.07 -15.97
CA PRO A 165 9.67 6.42 -14.75
C PRO A 165 10.84 7.37 -15.04
N GLU A 166 11.27 8.14 -14.05
CA GLU A 166 12.46 8.99 -14.14
C GLU A 166 13.68 8.15 -14.61
N PRO A 167 14.51 8.62 -15.57
CA PRO A 167 14.57 9.96 -16.17
C PRO A 167 13.70 10.17 -17.42
N TYR A 168 12.57 9.48 -17.53
CA TYR A 168 11.57 9.61 -18.61
C TYR A 168 12.09 9.22 -20.00
N LYS A 169 13.16 8.41 -20.06
CA LYS A 169 13.80 7.96 -21.31
C LYS A 169 13.32 6.60 -21.79
N LYS A 170 12.74 5.81 -20.89
CA LYS A 170 12.21 4.47 -21.15
C LYS A 170 10.81 4.38 -20.61
N TRP A 171 10.02 3.53 -21.23
CA TRP A 171 8.69 3.19 -20.75
C TRP A 171 8.68 1.79 -20.14
N ILE A 172 7.72 1.57 -19.26
CA ILE A 172 7.35 0.27 -18.72
C ILE A 172 5.87 0.08 -19.05
N SER A 173 5.53 -1.07 -19.61
CA SER A 173 4.16 -1.44 -20.00
C SER A 173 3.72 -2.80 -19.44
N GLU A 174 4.56 -3.42 -18.61
CA GLU A 174 4.33 -4.72 -17.99
C GLU A 174 4.91 -4.71 -16.57
N ASP A 175 4.24 -5.41 -15.65
CA ASP A 175 4.70 -5.56 -14.28
C ASP A 175 6.00 -6.35 -14.23
N ASN A 176 7.00 -5.83 -13.53
CA ASN A 176 8.33 -6.45 -13.42
C ASN A 176 8.49 -7.42 -12.24
N ASN A 177 7.45 -7.58 -11.41
CA ASN A 177 7.47 -8.47 -10.25
C ASN A 177 7.01 -9.89 -10.58
N VAL A 178 6.44 -10.13 -11.76
CA VAL A 178 5.91 -11.44 -12.16
C VAL A 178 7.06 -12.38 -12.54
N ARG A 179 7.21 -13.48 -11.78
CA ARG A 179 8.15 -14.56 -12.09
C ARG A 179 7.54 -15.52 -13.10
N HIS A 180 7.82 -15.30 -14.39
CA HIS A 180 7.29 -16.12 -15.49
C HIS A 180 7.81 -17.57 -15.52
N ASP A 181 8.89 -17.86 -14.79
CA ASP A 181 9.56 -19.16 -14.65
C ASP A 181 9.43 -19.75 -13.24
N SER A 182 8.37 -19.37 -12.51
CA SER A 182 8.10 -19.85 -11.15
C SER A 182 8.06 -21.39 -11.08
N THR A 183 8.88 -21.98 -10.19
CA THR A 183 8.94 -23.43 -9.92
C THR A 183 8.94 -23.68 -8.42
N LEU A 184 8.16 -24.64 -7.94
CA LEU A 184 8.03 -24.94 -6.49
C LEU A 184 9.39 -25.29 -5.86
N GLU A 185 10.26 -25.99 -6.58
CA GLU A 185 11.60 -26.35 -6.13
C GLU A 185 12.48 -25.12 -5.86
N GLY A 186 12.20 -24.00 -6.53
CA GLY A 186 12.87 -22.73 -6.31
C GLY A 186 12.57 -22.13 -4.93
N TYR A 187 11.31 -22.22 -4.49
CA TYR A 187 10.86 -21.67 -3.21
C TYR A 187 11.52 -22.39 -2.03
N ALA A 188 11.52 -23.73 -2.05
CA ALA A 188 12.04 -24.57 -0.97
C ALA A 188 13.53 -24.31 -0.64
N LYS A 189 14.30 -23.75 -1.58
CA LYS A 189 15.72 -23.40 -1.39
C LYS A 189 15.93 -22.14 -0.55
N LEU A 190 14.90 -21.30 -0.40
CA LEU A 190 15.02 -20.03 0.29
C LEU A 190 14.87 -20.18 1.80
N ARG A 191 15.77 -19.51 2.51
CA ARG A 191 15.75 -19.40 3.96
C ARG A 191 14.65 -18.44 4.41
N PRO A 192 14.06 -18.65 5.59
CA PRO A 192 13.15 -17.68 6.19
C PRO A 192 13.77 -16.28 6.29
N ALA A 193 12.97 -15.26 5.98
CA ALA A 193 13.40 -13.87 5.92
C ALA A 193 13.24 -13.15 7.28
N PHE A 194 12.20 -13.49 8.05
CA PHE A 194 11.79 -12.74 9.25
C PHE A 194 12.09 -13.48 10.56
N ASP A 195 11.94 -14.79 10.61
CA ASP A 195 12.42 -15.66 11.69
C ASP A 195 13.41 -16.69 11.13
N ARG A 196 14.70 -16.43 11.28
CA ARG A 196 15.76 -17.26 10.66
C ARG A 196 15.86 -18.68 11.20
N GLN A 197 15.29 -18.96 12.37
CA GLN A 197 15.41 -20.28 13.02
C GLN A 197 14.17 -21.13 12.78
N TYR A 198 12.98 -20.55 12.99
CA TYR A 198 11.71 -21.29 12.98
C TYR A 198 10.66 -20.65 12.06
N GLY A 199 11.10 -19.75 11.17
CA GLY A 199 10.23 -19.07 10.24
C GLY A 199 9.81 -19.92 9.05
N SER A 200 8.73 -19.49 8.44
CA SER A 200 8.11 -20.05 7.26
C SER A 200 7.97 -19.02 6.13
N VAL A 201 8.02 -17.73 6.46
CA VAL A 201 7.92 -16.63 5.51
C VAL A 201 9.30 -16.35 4.91
N THR A 202 9.37 -16.35 3.59
CA THR A 202 10.56 -16.13 2.77
C THR A 202 10.33 -15.01 1.78
N ALA A 203 11.42 -14.49 1.20
CA ALA A 203 11.33 -13.47 0.16
C ALA A 203 10.53 -13.91 -1.09
N ALA A 204 10.33 -15.22 -1.33
CA ALA A 204 9.55 -15.68 -2.48
C ALA A 204 8.05 -15.83 -2.19
N ASN A 205 7.67 -15.99 -0.93
CA ASN A 205 6.27 -16.14 -0.51
C ASN A 205 5.76 -14.91 0.26
N SER A 206 6.44 -13.78 0.13
CA SER A 206 6.06 -12.46 0.64
C SER A 206 6.11 -11.42 -0.47
N THR A 207 5.36 -10.34 -0.32
CA THR A 207 5.39 -9.22 -1.27
C THR A 207 6.75 -8.51 -1.30
N PRO A 208 7.24 -8.09 -2.49
CA PRO A 208 8.36 -7.17 -2.59
C PRO A 208 7.90 -5.73 -2.35
N LEU A 209 8.87 -4.83 -2.15
CA LEU A 209 8.61 -3.39 -2.19
C LEU A 209 8.35 -2.97 -3.64
N THR A 210 7.32 -2.16 -3.86
CA THR A 210 6.87 -1.76 -5.19
C THR A 210 6.70 -0.26 -5.32
N ASP A 211 6.77 0.22 -6.56
CA ASP A 211 6.37 1.56 -6.96
C ASP A 211 5.16 1.43 -7.88
N GLY A 212 4.15 2.28 -7.71
CA GLY A 212 2.96 2.22 -8.56
C GLY A 212 1.90 3.25 -8.21
N GLY A 213 0.93 3.38 -9.11
CA GLY A 213 -0.26 4.21 -8.91
C GLY A 213 -1.46 3.66 -9.67
N ALA A 214 -2.65 3.86 -9.11
CA ALA A 214 -3.91 3.45 -9.71
C ALA A 214 -4.99 4.49 -9.43
N ALA A 215 -5.95 4.62 -10.35
CA ALA A 215 -7.09 5.51 -10.19
C ALA A 215 -8.34 4.93 -10.85
N VAL A 216 -9.50 5.22 -10.26
CA VAL A 216 -10.83 4.90 -10.77
C VAL A 216 -11.67 6.17 -10.78
N MET A 217 -12.49 6.32 -11.81
CA MET A 217 -13.48 7.39 -11.89
C MET A 217 -14.82 6.87 -11.38
N LEU A 218 -15.42 7.61 -10.46
CA LEU A 218 -16.70 7.29 -9.86
C LEU A 218 -17.69 8.39 -10.22
N MET A 219 -18.92 7.99 -10.54
CA MET A 219 -20.00 8.92 -10.90
C MET A 219 -21.32 8.45 -10.32
N ARG A 220 -22.22 9.41 -10.08
CA ARG A 220 -23.64 9.11 -9.91
C ARG A 220 -24.17 8.46 -11.19
N GLU A 221 -24.91 7.36 -11.08
CA GLU A 221 -25.41 6.61 -12.26
C GLU A 221 -26.16 7.52 -13.25
N GLY A 222 -27.03 8.39 -12.75
CA GLY A 222 -27.77 9.34 -13.59
C GLY A 222 -26.83 10.29 -14.36
N LYS A 223 -25.71 10.70 -13.76
CA LYS A 223 -24.74 11.57 -14.41
C LYS A 223 -23.92 10.83 -15.46
N ALA A 224 -23.51 9.59 -15.18
CA ALA A 224 -22.84 8.73 -16.16
C ALA A 224 -23.72 8.51 -17.40
N LYS A 225 -25.02 8.26 -17.21
CA LYS A 225 -26.01 8.12 -18.30
C LYS A 225 -26.20 9.41 -19.09
N GLU A 226 -26.31 10.56 -18.41
CA GLU A 226 -26.42 11.88 -19.05
C GLU A 226 -25.22 12.18 -19.96
N LEU A 227 -24.01 11.82 -19.51
CA LEU A 227 -22.76 12.03 -20.24
C LEU A 227 -22.48 10.94 -21.30
N GLY A 228 -23.33 9.92 -21.41
CA GLY A 228 -23.15 8.81 -22.36
C GLY A 228 -21.95 7.91 -22.04
N MET A 229 -21.57 7.79 -20.77
CA MET A 229 -20.43 6.97 -20.34
C MET A 229 -20.85 5.51 -20.11
N GLU A 230 -19.98 4.58 -20.50
CA GLU A 230 -20.13 3.16 -20.18
C GLU A 230 -19.89 2.93 -18.69
N ILE A 231 -20.81 2.20 -18.05
CA ILE A 231 -20.73 1.89 -16.62
C ILE A 231 -20.08 0.51 -16.48
N LEU A 232 -18.87 0.46 -15.93
CA LEU A 232 -18.12 -0.78 -15.73
C LEU A 232 -18.61 -1.60 -14.52
N GLY A 233 -19.24 -0.96 -13.54
CA GLY A 233 -19.69 -1.62 -12.32
C GLY A 233 -20.28 -0.65 -11.30
N TYR A 234 -20.70 -1.21 -10.16
CA TYR A 234 -21.34 -0.46 -9.07
C TYR A 234 -20.70 -0.81 -7.73
N ILE A 235 -20.51 0.20 -6.87
CA ILE A 235 -20.14 -0.02 -5.47
C ILE A 235 -21.41 -0.43 -4.71
N ARG A 236 -21.54 -1.72 -4.39
CA ARG A 236 -22.71 -2.27 -3.68
C ARG A 236 -22.63 -2.11 -2.17
N GLY A 237 -21.43 -2.12 -1.62
CA GLY A 237 -21.18 -1.93 -0.20
C GLY A 237 -19.70 -1.81 0.08
N TYR A 238 -19.39 -1.28 1.25
CA TYR A 238 -18.05 -1.23 1.79
C TYR A 238 -18.12 -1.45 3.30
N ALA A 239 -17.04 -1.96 3.87
CA ALA A 239 -16.88 -2.01 5.30
C ALA A 239 -15.43 -1.83 5.68
N PHE A 240 -15.22 -1.17 6.80
CA PHE A 240 -13.94 -1.15 7.47
C PHE A 240 -14.07 -1.76 8.86
N SER A 241 -13.02 -2.49 9.23
CA SER A 241 -12.82 -3.10 10.54
C SER A 241 -11.49 -2.62 11.13
N ALA A 242 -11.35 -2.78 12.43
CA ALA A 242 -10.09 -2.64 13.14
C ALA A 242 -9.96 -3.84 14.08
N ILE A 243 -8.74 -4.34 14.24
CA ILE A 243 -8.43 -5.47 15.11
C ILE A 243 -7.19 -5.17 15.95
N GLY A 244 -6.94 -6.00 16.97
CA GLY A 244 -5.77 -5.87 17.81
C GLY A 244 -4.46 -6.01 17.01
N VAL A 245 -3.45 -5.25 17.40
CA VAL A 245 -2.13 -5.25 16.72
C VAL A 245 -1.17 -6.31 17.27
N GLU A 246 -1.43 -6.84 18.47
CA GLU A 246 -0.51 -7.76 19.16
C GLU A 246 -0.59 -9.19 18.64
N LYS A 247 -1.74 -9.61 18.12
CA LYS A 247 -2.00 -10.94 17.57
C LYS A 247 -2.91 -10.84 16.36
N ASP A 248 -2.56 -11.56 15.30
CA ASP A 248 -3.36 -11.76 14.09
C ASP A 248 -3.82 -10.46 13.41
N MET A 249 -2.99 -9.41 13.47
CA MET A 249 -3.27 -8.09 12.87
C MET A 249 -3.55 -8.14 11.36
N LEU A 250 -3.15 -9.21 10.67
CA LEU A 250 -3.41 -9.42 9.25
C LEU A 250 -4.80 -9.99 8.94
N MET A 251 -5.60 -10.31 9.96
CA MET A 251 -6.97 -10.83 9.81
C MET A 251 -8.02 -9.76 9.47
N GLY A 252 -7.60 -8.52 9.15
CA GLY A 252 -8.49 -7.43 8.77
C GLY A 252 -9.57 -7.83 7.72
N PRO A 253 -9.20 -8.52 6.62
CA PRO A 253 -10.17 -9.00 5.63
C PRO A 253 -11.26 -9.88 6.22
N THR A 254 -10.94 -10.81 7.14
CA THR A 254 -11.93 -11.70 7.76
C THR A 254 -13.06 -10.93 8.43
N TYR A 255 -12.74 -9.87 9.16
CA TYR A 255 -13.75 -9.04 9.85
C TYR A 255 -14.44 -8.04 8.90
N ALA A 256 -13.70 -7.45 7.96
CA ALA A 256 -14.27 -6.49 7.01
C ALA A 256 -15.24 -7.18 6.04
N THR A 257 -14.89 -8.37 5.54
CA THR A 257 -15.74 -9.16 4.64
C THR A 257 -17.03 -9.58 5.33
N ALA A 258 -16.97 -10.11 6.55
CA ALA A 258 -18.18 -10.47 7.30
C ALA A 258 -19.14 -9.28 7.45
N LYS A 259 -18.60 -8.11 7.82
CA LYS A 259 -19.38 -6.89 8.01
C LYS A 259 -20.01 -6.36 6.71
N VAL A 260 -19.29 -6.37 5.58
CA VAL A 260 -19.87 -5.88 4.31
C VAL A 260 -20.94 -6.84 3.77
N LEU A 261 -20.75 -8.15 3.93
CA LEU A 261 -21.74 -9.15 3.55
C LEU A 261 -23.04 -8.98 4.36
N GLU A 262 -22.92 -8.82 5.68
CA GLU A 262 -24.07 -8.51 6.56
C GLU A 262 -24.78 -7.21 6.15
N ASN A 263 -24.02 -6.12 5.95
CA ASN A 263 -24.58 -4.82 5.57
C ASN A 263 -25.29 -4.83 4.21
N THR A 264 -24.87 -5.70 3.29
CA THR A 264 -25.42 -5.78 1.93
C THR A 264 -26.48 -6.86 1.78
N GLY A 265 -26.65 -7.73 2.79
CA GLY A 265 -27.51 -8.90 2.71
C GLY A 265 -27.04 -9.94 1.69
N LEU A 266 -25.73 -9.96 1.39
CA LEU A 266 -25.11 -10.92 0.46
C LEU A 266 -24.43 -12.04 1.25
N GLU A 267 -24.30 -13.20 0.62
CA GLU A 267 -23.54 -14.34 1.11
C GLU A 267 -22.23 -14.52 0.33
N LEU A 268 -21.28 -15.26 0.90
CA LEU A 268 -20.01 -15.56 0.22
C LEU A 268 -20.25 -16.34 -1.10
N SER A 269 -21.30 -17.16 -1.14
CA SER A 269 -21.75 -17.91 -2.32
C SER A 269 -22.29 -17.03 -3.45
N ASP A 270 -22.66 -15.78 -3.17
CA ASP A 270 -23.10 -14.83 -4.19
C ASP A 270 -21.92 -14.21 -4.96
N LEU A 271 -20.69 -14.30 -4.42
CA LEU A 271 -19.51 -13.73 -5.03
C LEU A 271 -18.94 -14.67 -6.11
N THR A 272 -18.86 -14.17 -7.33
CA THR A 272 -18.27 -14.91 -8.47
C THR A 272 -16.77 -14.66 -8.62
N LEU A 273 -16.26 -13.60 -8.01
CA LEU A 273 -14.86 -13.21 -8.01
C LEU A 273 -14.49 -12.66 -6.64
N ILE A 274 -13.35 -13.10 -6.10
CA ILE A 274 -12.74 -12.57 -4.89
C ILE A 274 -11.34 -12.10 -5.27
N ASP A 275 -11.17 -10.79 -5.29
CA ASP A 275 -9.86 -10.15 -5.41
C ASP A 275 -9.38 -9.76 -4.01
N MET A 276 -8.30 -10.38 -3.55
CA MET A 276 -7.80 -10.27 -2.19
C MET A 276 -6.32 -9.91 -2.21
N HIS A 277 -5.98 -8.85 -1.48
CA HIS A 277 -4.59 -8.42 -1.30
C HIS A 277 -3.73 -9.52 -0.67
N GLU A 278 -2.74 -10.00 -1.41
CA GLU A 278 -1.72 -10.94 -0.95
C GLU A 278 -0.58 -10.13 -0.30
N ALA A 279 -0.56 -10.03 1.03
CA ALA A 279 0.42 -9.23 1.79
C ALA A 279 1.74 -9.98 2.05
#